data_AF-A0A0N0KAG9-F1
#
_entry.id   AF-A0A0N0KAG9-F1
#
_cell.length_a   1.000
_cell.length_b   1.000
_cell.length_c   1.000
_cell.angle_alpha   90.00
_cell.angle_beta   90.00
_cell.angle_gamma   90.00
#
_symmetry.space_group_name_H-M   'P 1'
#
loop_
_entity.id
_entity.type
_entity.pdbx_description
1 polymer ?
#
loop_
_entity_poly.entity_id
_entity_poly.type
_entity_poly.pdbx_seq_one_letter_code
_entity_poly.pdbx_strand_id
1 'polypeptide(L)'
;MEFQNMSLRVLNWILTASIWLLGLGILLILGVSLYGGLAGKPWFMMFPIVLGPAGSTDLLGDAQAVVGHLLADRATLNVAVDQMWIKFLFGVSTALVVGLWLYAAITLRRLVGDIAGGDPFAETAVPRLRWLGWLLIGVNAATLVSSCLLPLTLSGITLADGRALVTSPLSFGLPSTPYAQVKADLDGWLALCGLVLLALAEAFRIGRNLKVEGEGII
;
A
#
# COMPACT_ATOMS: atom_id res chain seq x y z
N MET A 1 0.57 7.00 37.82
CA MET A 1 -0.64 7.08 36.97
C MET A 1 -0.62 8.25 35.98
N GLU A 2 0.02 9.39 36.25
CA GLU A 2 0.07 10.52 35.29
C GLU A 2 0.77 10.21 33.94
N PHE A 3 1.87 9.45 33.94
CA PHE A 3 2.58 9.10 32.70
C PHE A 3 1.73 8.27 31.71
N GLN A 4 0.90 7.38 32.23
CA GLN A 4 0.04 6.52 31.41
C GLN A 4 -1.08 7.34 30.73
N ASN A 5 -1.62 8.34 31.44
CA ASN A 5 -2.60 9.27 30.90
C ASN A 5 -2.01 10.24 29.86
N MET A 6 -0.76 10.69 30.04
CA MET A 6 -0.09 11.49 29.02
C MET A 6 0.17 10.71 27.73
N SER A 7 0.62 9.45 27.83
CA SER A 7 0.88 8.60 26.67
C SER A 7 -0.36 8.38 25.79
N LEU A 8 -1.52 8.14 26.41
CA LEU A 8 -2.78 7.89 25.69
C LEU A 8 -3.34 9.14 25.01
N ARG A 9 -3.19 10.32 25.63
CA ARG A 9 -3.58 11.60 25.02
C ARG A 9 -2.74 11.90 23.78
N VAL A 10 -1.43 11.71 23.87
CA VAL A 10 -0.52 11.92 22.74
C VAL A 10 -0.86 10.96 21.60
N LEU A 11 -1.08 9.67 21.90
CA LEU A 11 -1.46 8.68 20.88
C LEU A 11 -2.78 9.03 20.18
N ASN A 12 -3.80 9.46 20.93
CA ASN A 12 -5.09 9.88 20.34
C ASN A 12 -4.94 11.13 19.46
N TRP A 13 -4.07 12.08 19.86
CA TRP A 13 -3.78 13.27 19.06
C TRP A 13 -3.07 12.92 17.76
N ILE A 14 -2.04 12.06 17.82
CA ILE A 14 -1.33 11.55 16.64
C ILE A 14 -2.31 10.85 15.69
N LEU A 15 -3.14 9.93 16.21
CA LEU A 15 -4.13 9.22 15.38
C LEU A 15 -5.15 10.18 14.74
N THR A 16 -5.56 11.22 15.46
CA THR A 16 -6.45 12.25 14.91
C THR A 16 -5.78 13.02 13.78
N ALA A 17 -4.53 13.45 13.96
CA ALA A 17 -3.76 14.13 12.92
C ALA A 17 -3.55 13.22 11.70
N SER A 18 -3.21 11.95 11.90
CA SER A 18 -3.08 10.96 10.82
C SER A 18 -4.37 10.75 10.04
N ILE A 19 -5.53 10.67 10.72
CA ILE A 19 -6.85 10.56 10.07
C ILE A 19 -7.12 11.77 9.18
N TRP A 20 -6.86 12.99 9.66
CA TRP A 20 -7.03 14.21 8.86
C TRP A 20 -6.09 14.27 7.67
N LEU A 21 -4.82 13.92 7.86
CA LEU A 21 -3.82 13.87 6.79
C LEU A 21 -4.18 12.84 5.71
N LEU A 22 -4.63 11.64 6.11
CA LEU A 22 -5.09 10.61 5.18
C LEU A 22 -6.34 11.06 4.42
N GLY A 23 -7.31 11.67 5.12
CA GLY A 23 -8.52 12.22 4.50
C GLY A 23 -8.20 13.31 3.47
N LEU A 24 -7.32 14.26 3.82
CA LEU A 24 -6.83 15.28 2.90
C LEU A 24 -6.10 14.66 1.70
N GLY A 25 -5.27 13.65 1.96
CA GLY A 25 -4.55 12.90 0.94
C GLY A 25 -5.48 12.26 -0.09
N ILE A 26 -6.57 11.63 0.34
CA ILE A 26 -7.58 11.06 -0.57
C ILE A 26 -8.19 12.15 -1.47
N LEU A 27 -8.58 13.29 -0.89
CA LEU A 27 -9.16 14.39 -1.65
C LEU A 27 -8.17 14.95 -2.68
N LEU A 28 -6.89 15.09 -2.30
CA LEU A 28 -5.83 15.54 -3.22
C LEU A 28 -5.58 14.53 -4.34
N ILE A 29 -5.48 13.24 -4.03
CA ILE A 29 -5.28 12.17 -5.02
C ILE A 29 -6.43 12.17 -6.03
N LEU A 30 -7.68 12.19 -5.56
CA LEU A 30 -8.85 12.22 -6.43
C LEU A 30 -8.90 13.51 -7.26
N GLY A 31 -8.63 14.67 -6.64
CA GLY A 31 -8.59 15.96 -7.33
C GLY A 31 -7.54 16.00 -8.45
N VAL A 32 -6.32 15.54 -8.18
CA VAL A 32 -5.24 15.45 -9.17
C VAL A 32 -5.54 14.42 -10.25
N SER A 33 -6.17 13.29 -9.88
CA SER A 33 -6.63 12.26 -10.84
C SER A 33 -7.63 12.79 -11.83
N LEU A 34 -8.64 13.52 -11.33
CA LEU A 34 -9.66 14.14 -12.18
C LEU A 34 -9.08 15.28 -13.02
N TYR A 35 -8.30 16.17 -12.43
CA TYR A 35 -7.69 17.29 -13.15
C TYR A 35 -6.69 16.82 -14.22
N GLY A 36 -5.82 15.88 -13.88
CA GLY A 36 -4.84 15.32 -14.81
C GLY A 36 -5.48 14.58 -15.98
N GLY A 37 -6.60 13.89 -15.75
CA GLY A 37 -7.41 13.30 -16.81
C GLY A 37 -8.02 14.33 -17.76
N LEU A 38 -8.56 15.43 -17.22
CA LEU A 38 -9.21 16.49 -18.01
C LEU A 38 -8.21 17.38 -18.77
N ALA A 39 -7.02 17.61 -18.23
CA ALA A 39 -6.03 18.50 -18.82
C ALA A 39 -5.24 17.89 -19.99
N GLY A 40 -5.48 16.62 -20.33
CA GLY A 40 -4.77 15.92 -21.42
C GLY A 40 -3.26 15.82 -21.18
N LYS A 41 -2.81 15.94 -19.93
CA LYS A 41 -1.38 15.86 -19.60
C LYS A 41 -1.00 14.41 -19.29
N PRO A 42 0.17 13.93 -19.76
CA PRO A 42 0.65 12.60 -19.42
C PRO A 42 0.97 12.52 -17.92
N TRP A 43 0.73 11.35 -17.34
CA TRP A 43 1.11 11.03 -15.97
C TRP A 43 2.47 10.36 -15.95
N PHE A 44 3.40 10.90 -15.17
CA PHE A 44 4.69 10.28 -14.97
C PHE A 44 4.60 9.28 -13.83
N MET A 45 4.77 8.00 -14.15
CA MET A 45 4.89 6.93 -13.18
C MET A 45 6.34 6.50 -13.05
N MET A 46 6.79 6.33 -11.81
CA MET A 46 8.13 5.88 -11.50
C MET A 46 8.06 4.46 -10.95
N PHE A 47 8.76 3.52 -11.59
CA PHE A 47 8.83 2.13 -11.14
C PHE A 47 10.26 1.79 -10.75
N PRO A 48 10.49 1.08 -9.63
CA PRO A 48 11.82 0.59 -9.29
C PRO A 48 12.21 -0.54 -10.24
N ILE A 49 13.48 -0.54 -10.65
CA ILE A 49 14.02 -1.54 -11.57
C ILE A 49 15.30 -2.16 -11.04
N VAL A 50 15.55 -3.41 -11.42
CA VAL A 50 16.84 -4.08 -11.28
C VAL A 50 17.47 -4.14 -12.67
N LEU A 51 18.67 -3.58 -12.78
CA LEU A 51 19.40 -3.49 -14.03
C LEU A 51 20.45 -4.61 -14.12
N GLY A 52 20.54 -5.23 -15.30
CA GLY A 52 21.80 -5.85 -15.72
C GLY A 52 22.91 -4.80 -15.92
N PRO A 53 24.14 -5.21 -16.25
CA PRO A 53 25.27 -4.29 -16.43
C PRO A 53 25.06 -3.37 -17.65
N ALA A 54 24.46 -2.19 -17.45
CA ALA A 54 24.27 -1.16 -18.49
C ALA A 54 23.78 0.19 -17.91
N GLY A 55 23.98 1.27 -18.68
CA GLY A 55 23.62 2.65 -18.35
C GLY A 55 22.15 3.03 -18.63
N SER A 56 21.84 4.33 -18.49
CA SER A 56 20.53 4.92 -18.76
C SER A 56 20.14 4.83 -20.23
N THR A 57 18.85 4.68 -20.53
CA THR A 57 18.34 4.60 -21.91
C THR A 57 16.91 5.14 -22.02
N ASP A 58 16.48 5.41 -23.25
CA ASP A 58 15.11 5.87 -23.52
C ASP A 58 14.15 4.69 -23.69
N LEU A 59 12.88 4.93 -23.39
CA LEU A 59 11.80 3.99 -23.61
C LEU A 59 11.02 4.38 -24.87
N LEU A 60 10.86 3.43 -25.77
CA LEU A 60 10.17 3.59 -27.04
C LEU A 60 8.82 2.88 -26.98
N GLY A 61 7.75 3.59 -27.36
CA GLY A 61 6.43 3.00 -27.58
C GLY A 61 6.26 2.43 -28.99
N ASP A 62 5.06 1.96 -29.31
CA ASP A 62 4.71 1.30 -30.59
C ASP A 62 5.12 2.11 -31.84
N ALA A 63 5.13 3.44 -31.76
CA ALA A 63 5.49 4.35 -32.86
C ALA A 63 6.96 4.80 -32.84
N GLN A 64 7.84 4.15 -32.05
CA GLN A 64 9.23 4.60 -31.79
C GLN A 64 9.33 6.01 -31.17
N ALA A 65 8.22 6.55 -30.68
CA ALA A 65 8.21 7.79 -29.91
C ALA A 65 8.76 7.53 -28.50
N VAL A 66 9.48 8.50 -27.95
CA VAL A 66 9.99 8.43 -26.58
C VAL A 66 8.82 8.59 -25.60
N VAL A 67 8.51 7.53 -24.87
CA VAL A 67 7.42 7.48 -23.86
C VAL A 67 7.99 7.57 -22.44
N GLY A 68 9.31 7.53 -22.28
CA GLY A 68 9.91 7.56 -20.95
C GLY A 68 11.42 7.43 -20.96
N HIS A 69 12.00 7.40 -19.76
CA HIS A 69 13.43 7.27 -19.55
C HIS A 69 13.72 6.26 -18.45
N LEU A 70 14.66 5.37 -18.72
CA LEU A 70 15.28 4.49 -17.75
C LEU A 70 16.51 5.21 -17.17
N LEU A 71 16.45 5.53 -15.88
CA LEU A 71 17.51 6.23 -15.17
C LEU A 71 18.34 5.23 -14.36
N ALA A 72 19.48 4.82 -14.90
CA ALA A 72 20.32 3.80 -14.29
C ALA A 72 20.88 4.20 -12.92
N ASP A 73 21.28 5.47 -12.76
CA ASP A 73 21.81 6.01 -11.49
C ASP A 73 20.80 5.95 -10.34
N ARG A 74 19.51 5.88 -10.64
CA ARG A 74 18.43 5.87 -9.64
C ARG A 74 17.73 4.51 -9.54
N ALA A 75 18.10 3.55 -10.38
CA ALA A 75 17.38 2.29 -10.50
C ALA A 75 15.86 2.50 -10.67
N THR A 76 15.49 3.50 -11.48
CA THR A 76 14.07 3.82 -11.73
C THR A 76 13.73 3.94 -13.21
N LEU A 77 12.50 3.56 -13.51
CA LEU A 77 11.86 3.67 -14.82
C LEU A 77 10.78 4.73 -14.77
N ASN A 78 10.95 5.81 -15.53
CA ASN A 78 9.94 6.85 -15.66
C ASN A 78 9.16 6.65 -16.94
N VAL A 79 7.85 6.45 -16.84
CA VAL A 79 6.96 6.24 -17.99
C VAL A 79 5.89 7.32 -18.01
N ALA A 80 5.75 7.98 -19.15
CA ALA A 80 4.65 8.89 -19.44
C ALA A 80 3.43 8.07 -19.89
N VAL A 81 2.46 7.91 -18.98
CA VAL A 81 1.20 7.23 -19.26
C VAL A 81 0.19 8.26 -19.73
N ASP A 82 -0.24 8.16 -20.99
CA ASP A 82 -1.24 9.09 -21.54
C ASP A 82 -2.67 8.51 -21.59
N GLN A 83 -2.82 7.20 -21.45
CA GLN A 83 -4.12 6.53 -21.53
C GLN A 83 -5.02 6.89 -20.34
N MET A 84 -6.18 7.50 -20.64
CA MET A 84 -7.13 8.00 -19.62
C MET A 84 -7.64 6.89 -18.68
N TRP A 85 -7.91 5.69 -19.20
CA TRP A 85 -8.41 4.59 -18.39
C TRP A 85 -7.36 4.11 -17.37
N ILE A 86 -6.07 4.13 -17.72
CA ILE A 86 -4.97 3.79 -16.79
C ILE A 86 -4.88 4.86 -15.71
N LYS A 87 -4.90 6.15 -16.07
CA LYS A 87 -4.89 7.27 -15.11
C LYS A 87 -6.04 7.14 -14.10
N PHE A 88 -7.24 6.85 -14.58
CA PHE A 88 -8.41 6.64 -13.73
C PHE A 88 -8.25 5.41 -12.81
N LEU A 89 -7.84 4.26 -13.35
CA LEU A 89 -7.66 3.03 -12.57
C LEU A 89 -6.63 3.21 -11.45
N PHE A 90 -5.50 3.87 -11.73
CA PHE A 90 -4.48 4.20 -10.72
C PHE A 90 -4.98 5.22 -9.69
N GLY A 91 -5.72 6.24 -10.12
CA GLY A 91 -6.32 7.21 -9.20
C GLY A 91 -7.28 6.54 -8.21
N VAL A 92 -8.18 5.69 -8.72
CA VAL A 92 -9.12 4.92 -7.91
C VAL A 92 -8.40 3.92 -7.01
N SER A 93 -7.44 3.15 -7.53
CA SER A 93 -6.69 2.17 -6.72
C SER A 93 -5.92 2.84 -5.59
N THR A 94 -5.26 3.96 -5.86
CA THR A 94 -4.52 4.73 -4.85
C THR A 94 -5.47 5.28 -3.80
N ALA A 95 -6.62 5.85 -4.22
CA ALA A 95 -7.63 6.34 -3.29
C ALA A 95 -8.21 5.22 -2.41
N LEU A 96 -8.43 4.02 -2.96
CA LEU A 96 -8.87 2.85 -2.20
C LEU A 96 -7.82 2.40 -1.18
N VAL A 97 -6.55 2.34 -1.55
CA VAL A 97 -5.45 1.98 -0.64
C VAL A 97 -5.36 3.00 0.50
N VAL A 98 -5.37 4.30 0.21
CA VAL A 98 -5.35 5.33 1.25
C VAL A 98 -6.64 5.30 2.10
N GLY A 99 -7.79 4.98 1.49
CA GLY A 99 -9.06 4.77 2.18
C GLY A 99 -9.02 3.59 3.17
N LEU A 100 -8.38 2.48 2.79
CA LEU A 100 -8.13 1.35 3.69
C LEU A 100 -7.25 1.75 4.87
N TRP A 101 -6.19 2.53 4.63
CA TRP A 101 -5.35 3.07 5.70
C TRP A 101 -6.11 4.02 6.63
N LEU A 102 -6.95 4.89 6.08
CA LEU A 102 -7.82 5.77 6.86
C LEU A 102 -8.77 4.97 7.76
N TYR A 103 -9.40 3.95 7.19
CA TYR A 103 -10.30 3.08 7.92
C TYR A 103 -9.56 2.29 9.04
N ALA A 104 -8.35 1.82 8.77
CA ALA A 104 -7.48 1.20 9.78
C ALA A 104 -7.15 2.17 10.93
N ALA A 105 -6.76 3.41 10.60
CA ALA A 105 -6.45 4.44 11.59
C ALA A 105 -7.66 4.78 12.48
N ILE A 106 -8.85 4.89 11.89
CA ILE A 106 -10.10 5.11 12.64
C ILE A 106 -10.39 3.93 13.58
N THR A 107 -10.23 2.69 13.10
CA THR A 107 -10.48 1.48 13.88
C THR A 107 -9.49 1.35 15.04
N LEU A 108 -8.21 1.64 14.79
CA LEU A 108 -7.16 1.66 15.79
C LEU A 108 -7.43 2.73 16.85
N ARG A 109 -7.86 3.93 16.46
CA ARG A 109 -8.25 4.99 17.40
C ARG A 109 -9.38 4.55 18.32
N ARG A 110 -10.39 3.87 17.79
CA ARG A 110 -11.49 3.33 18.59
C ARG A 110 -10.99 2.26 19.56
N LEU A 111 -10.12 1.35 19.12
CA LEU A 111 -9.52 0.33 19.97
C LEU A 111 -8.68 0.93 21.12
N VAL A 112 -7.85 1.93 20.83
CA VAL A 112 -7.08 2.66 21.85
C VAL A 112 -8.01 3.35 22.84
N GLY A 113 -9.14 3.89 22.37
CA GLY A 113 -10.18 4.48 23.22
C GLY A 113 -10.76 3.49 24.22
N ASP A 114 -11.11 2.27 23.78
CA ASP A 114 -11.63 1.21 24.66
C ASP A 114 -10.60 0.80 25.73
N ILE A 115 -9.33 0.61 25.33
CA ILE A 115 -8.24 0.23 26.26
C ILE A 115 -7.97 1.35 27.27
N ALA A 116 -7.96 2.60 26.82
CA ALA A 116 -7.82 3.77 27.69
C ALA A 116 -8.97 3.94 28.69
N GLY A 117 -10.16 3.43 28.35
CA GLY A 117 -11.34 3.42 29.21
C GLY A 117 -11.24 2.44 30.39
N GLY A 118 -10.18 1.63 30.47
CA GLY A 118 -9.92 0.73 31.59
C GLY A 118 -10.42 -0.71 31.40
N ASP A 119 -11.03 -1.04 30.24
CA ASP A 119 -11.43 -2.41 29.91
C ASP A 119 -10.68 -2.94 28.68
N PRO A 120 -9.43 -3.41 28.84
CA PRO A 120 -8.64 -3.94 27.73
C PRO A 120 -9.28 -5.18 27.09
N PHE A 121 -10.16 -5.90 27.80
CA PHE A 121 -10.86 -7.09 27.31
C PHE A 121 -12.32 -6.81 26.93
N ALA A 122 -12.64 -5.55 26.61
CA ALA A 122 -13.96 -5.17 26.13
C ALA A 122 -14.41 -6.07 24.97
N GLU A 123 -15.71 -6.36 24.93
CA GLU A 123 -16.34 -7.17 23.87
C GLU A 123 -16.01 -6.68 22.46
N THR A 124 -15.84 -5.37 22.33
CA THR A 124 -15.53 -4.68 21.08
C THR A 124 -14.07 -4.79 20.65
N ALA A 125 -13.14 -5.14 21.54
CA ALA A 125 -11.71 -5.18 21.24
C ALA A 125 -11.33 -6.33 20.30
N VAL A 126 -11.85 -7.54 20.57
CA VAL A 126 -11.61 -8.75 19.76
C VAL A 126 -12.02 -8.58 18.29
N PRO A 127 -13.27 -8.20 17.96
CA PRO A 127 -13.67 -8.04 16.56
C PRO A 127 -12.91 -6.92 15.87
N ARG A 128 -12.54 -5.83 16.58
CA ARG A 128 -11.74 -4.74 16.02
C ARG A 128 -10.30 -5.17 15.69
N LEU A 129 -9.65 -5.92 16.58
CA LEU A 129 -8.33 -6.50 16.33
C LEU A 129 -8.35 -7.49 15.17
N ARG A 130 -9.36 -8.38 15.10
CA ARG A 130 -9.53 -9.29 13.97
C ARG A 130 -9.68 -8.52 12.65
N TRP A 131 -10.50 -7.49 12.66
CA TRP A 131 -10.76 -6.69 11.48
C TRP A 131 -9.52 -5.91 11.01
N LEU A 132 -8.76 -5.33 11.94
CA LEU A 132 -7.46 -4.71 11.63
C LEU A 132 -6.48 -5.74 11.05
N GLY A 133 -6.42 -6.95 11.62
CA GLY A 133 -5.57 -8.03 11.11
C GLY A 133 -5.89 -8.40 9.66
N TRP A 134 -7.18 -8.63 9.37
CA TRP A 134 -7.64 -8.90 8.00
C TRP A 134 -7.41 -7.73 7.05
N LEU A 135 -7.56 -6.50 7.52
CA LEU A 135 -7.32 -5.31 6.71
C LEU A 135 -5.84 -5.23 6.28
N LEU A 136 -4.90 -5.44 7.20
CA LEU A 136 -3.46 -5.41 6.85
C LEU A 136 -3.07 -6.50 5.86
N ILE A 137 -3.62 -7.71 6.03
CA ILE A 137 -3.44 -8.82 5.07
C ILE A 137 -4.06 -8.44 3.72
N GLY A 138 -5.27 -7.88 3.74
CA GLY A 138 -5.99 -7.44 2.54
C GLY A 138 -5.26 -6.35 1.76
N VAL A 139 -4.67 -5.36 2.45
CA VAL A 139 -3.82 -4.32 1.83
C VAL A 139 -2.63 -4.96 1.15
N ASN A 140 -1.96 -5.93 1.80
CA ASN A 140 -0.84 -6.64 1.18
C ASN A 140 -1.26 -7.38 -0.10
N ALA A 141 -2.38 -8.12 -0.04
CA ALA A 141 -2.94 -8.80 -1.20
C ALA A 141 -3.34 -7.83 -2.32
N ALA A 142 -3.90 -6.66 -1.98
CA ALA A 142 -4.25 -5.62 -2.95
C ALA A 142 -3.00 -5.03 -3.63
N THR A 143 -1.91 -4.82 -2.90
CA THR A 143 -0.61 -4.39 -3.46
C THR A 143 -0.06 -5.44 -4.43
N LEU A 144 -0.19 -6.73 -4.09
CA LEU A 144 0.20 -7.83 -4.98
C LEU A 144 -0.63 -7.82 -6.27
N VAL A 145 -1.95 -7.74 -6.17
CA VAL A 145 -2.85 -7.66 -7.33
C VAL A 145 -2.54 -6.44 -8.19
N SER A 146 -2.30 -5.29 -7.56
CA SER A 146 -1.94 -4.05 -8.27
C SER A 146 -0.60 -4.18 -9.00
N SER A 147 0.36 -4.89 -8.41
CA SER A 147 1.63 -5.21 -9.04
C SER A 147 1.48 -6.14 -10.25
N CYS A 148 0.46 -7.00 -10.26
CA CYS A 148 0.12 -7.81 -11.43
C CYS A 148 -0.52 -6.99 -12.57
N LEU A 149 -0.94 -5.74 -12.33
CA LEU A 149 -1.43 -4.84 -13.39
C LEU A 149 -0.30 -4.09 -14.11
N LEU A 150 0.91 -4.05 -13.54
CA LEU A 150 2.09 -3.40 -14.15
C LEU A 150 2.41 -3.89 -15.58
N PRO A 151 2.36 -5.19 -15.89
CA PRO A 151 2.58 -5.67 -17.25
C PRO A 151 1.57 -5.12 -18.25
N LEU A 152 0.34 -4.79 -17.82
CA LEU A 152 -0.67 -4.20 -18.69
C LEU A 152 -0.38 -2.73 -19.01
N THR A 153 0.29 -2.00 -18.11
CA THR A 153 0.66 -0.60 -18.37
C THR A 153 1.93 -0.47 -19.19
N LEU A 154 2.82 -1.47 -19.10
CA LEU A 154 4.12 -1.48 -19.77
C LEU A 154 4.11 -2.32 -21.06
N SER A 155 2.97 -2.93 -21.43
CA SER A 155 2.85 -3.70 -22.66
C SER A 155 3.09 -2.80 -23.88
N GLY A 156 3.93 -3.24 -24.81
CA GLY A 156 4.29 -2.48 -26.01
C GLY A 156 5.44 -1.49 -25.82
N ILE A 157 5.99 -1.36 -24.62
CA ILE A 157 7.17 -0.53 -24.36
C ILE A 157 8.44 -1.36 -24.57
N THR A 158 9.37 -0.81 -25.35
CA THR A 158 10.69 -1.40 -25.61
C THR A 158 11.81 -0.44 -25.19
N LEU A 159 12.98 -0.97 -24.87
CA LEU A 159 14.15 -0.16 -24.53
C LEU A 159 14.90 0.22 -25.82
N ALA A 160 15.28 1.48 -25.96
CA ALA A 160 15.94 2.00 -27.16
C ALA A 160 17.31 1.34 -27.43
N ASP A 161 17.95 0.77 -26.40
CA ASP A 161 19.22 0.06 -26.50
C ASP A 161 19.09 -1.43 -26.82
N GLY A 162 17.88 -1.92 -27.09
CA GLY A 162 17.61 -3.31 -27.47
C GLY A 162 17.59 -4.29 -26.30
N ARG A 163 17.67 -3.82 -25.05
CA ARG A 163 17.49 -4.67 -23.86
C ARG A 163 16.07 -5.20 -23.75
N ALA A 164 15.93 -6.37 -23.11
CA ALA A 164 14.62 -6.90 -22.77
C ALA A 164 14.06 -6.18 -21.52
N LEU A 165 12.86 -5.60 -21.63
CA LEU A 165 12.12 -5.09 -20.48
C LEU A 165 11.29 -6.23 -19.89
N VAL A 166 11.70 -6.72 -18.71
CA VAL A 166 10.97 -7.75 -17.97
C VAL A 166 9.95 -7.06 -17.08
N THR A 167 8.69 -7.09 -17.49
CA THR A 167 7.58 -6.40 -16.81
C THR A 167 6.86 -7.26 -15.78
N SER A 168 7.01 -8.59 -15.85
CA SER A 168 6.34 -9.51 -14.94
C SER A 168 7.05 -9.55 -13.57
N PRO A 169 6.35 -9.22 -12.48
CA PRO A 169 6.92 -9.18 -11.13
C PRO A 169 7.25 -10.57 -10.57
N LEU A 170 6.69 -11.63 -11.17
CA LEU A 170 6.87 -13.03 -10.76
C LEU A 170 7.71 -13.84 -11.76
N SER A 171 8.53 -13.16 -12.58
CA SER A 171 9.36 -13.86 -13.57
C SER A 171 10.38 -14.76 -12.87
N PHE A 172 10.18 -16.08 -12.98
CA PHE A 172 11.13 -17.09 -12.55
C PHE A 172 12.08 -17.39 -13.73
N GLY A 173 13.32 -16.96 -13.61
CA GLY A 173 14.33 -17.06 -14.67
C GLY A 173 14.61 -15.71 -15.29
N LEU A 174 15.88 -15.33 -15.29
CA LEU A 174 16.35 -14.11 -15.93
C LEU A 174 16.73 -14.44 -17.38
N PRO A 175 16.41 -13.56 -18.35
CA PRO A 175 16.86 -13.75 -19.71
C PRO A 175 18.40 -13.76 -19.76
N SER A 176 18.95 -14.54 -20.68
CA SER A 176 20.41 -14.61 -20.91
C SER A 176 20.97 -13.36 -21.59
N THR A 177 20.10 -12.43 -22.02
CA THR A 177 20.44 -11.14 -22.62
C THR A 177 20.41 -10.01 -21.58
N PRO A 178 21.08 -8.87 -21.82
CA PRO A 178 20.99 -7.73 -20.93
C PRO A 178 19.53 -7.26 -20.78
N TYR A 179 19.09 -7.09 -19.54
CA TYR A 179 17.68 -6.85 -19.21
C TYR A 179 17.52 -5.70 -18.21
N ALA A 180 16.31 -5.15 -18.19
CA ALA A 180 15.81 -4.32 -17.10
C ALA A 180 14.55 -4.97 -16.55
N GLN A 181 14.57 -5.35 -15.27
CA GLN A 181 13.41 -5.97 -14.63
C GLN A 181 12.71 -4.95 -13.75
N VAL A 182 11.41 -4.78 -13.94
CA VAL A 182 10.59 -3.98 -13.05
C VAL A 182 10.29 -4.77 -11.79
N LYS A 183 10.67 -4.23 -10.63
CA LYS A 183 10.48 -4.90 -9.35
C LYS A 183 9.14 -4.49 -8.75
N ALA A 184 8.32 -5.46 -8.37
CA ALA A 184 7.21 -5.18 -7.48
C ALA A 184 7.74 -4.99 -6.06
N ASP A 185 7.36 -3.88 -5.43
CA ASP A 185 7.69 -3.61 -4.02
C ASP A 185 6.70 -4.38 -3.12
N LEU A 186 6.94 -5.68 -3.00
CA LEU A 186 6.15 -6.59 -2.18
C LEU A 186 6.82 -6.73 -0.82
N ASP A 187 6.43 -5.90 0.13
CA ASP A 187 6.81 -6.07 1.53
C ASP A 187 5.75 -6.90 2.27
N GLY A 188 6.10 -8.14 2.61
CA GLY A 188 5.24 -9.06 3.37
C GLY A 188 5.01 -8.63 4.83
N TRP A 189 5.71 -7.59 5.30
CA TRP A 189 5.65 -7.13 6.69
C TRP A 189 4.22 -6.77 7.14
N LEU A 190 3.42 -6.15 6.28
CA LEU A 190 2.02 -5.83 6.60
C LEU A 190 1.18 -7.10 6.85
N ALA A 191 1.36 -8.13 6.04
CA ALA A 191 0.67 -9.40 6.24
C ALA A 191 1.11 -10.05 7.56
N LEU A 192 2.41 -10.00 7.89
CA LEU A 192 2.93 -10.47 9.18
C LEU A 192 2.30 -9.70 10.35
N CYS A 193 2.29 -8.36 10.31
CA CYS A 193 1.62 -7.55 11.32
C CYS A 193 0.13 -7.91 11.44
N GLY A 194 -0.54 -8.16 10.31
CA GLY A 194 -1.92 -8.62 10.29
C GLY A 194 -2.11 -9.96 11.02
N LEU A 195 -1.26 -10.94 10.75
CA LEU A 195 -1.27 -12.24 11.44
C LEU A 195 -1.03 -12.10 12.95
N VAL A 196 -0.10 -11.21 13.36
CA VAL A 196 0.13 -10.90 14.78
C VAL A 196 -1.11 -10.31 15.43
N LEU A 197 -1.82 -9.39 14.76
CA LEU A 197 -3.07 -8.83 15.28
C LEU A 197 -4.18 -9.89 15.39
N LEU A 198 -4.26 -10.83 14.44
CA LEU A 198 -5.20 -11.96 14.52
C LEU A 198 -4.87 -12.86 15.73
N ALA A 199 -3.60 -13.16 15.98
CA ALA A 199 -3.16 -13.91 17.14
C ALA A 199 -3.47 -13.17 18.46
N LEU A 200 -3.24 -11.85 18.51
CA LEU A 200 -3.60 -11.01 19.65
C LEU A 200 -5.11 -11.00 19.90
N ALA A 201 -5.93 -10.94 18.85
CA ALA A 201 -7.37 -10.99 19.00
C ALA A 201 -7.83 -12.31 19.66
N GLU A 202 -7.16 -13.41 19.34
CA GLU A 202 -7.43 -14.72 19.94
C GLU A 202 -7.00 -14.76 21.41
N ALA A 203 -5.84 -14.19 21.75
CA ALA A 203 -5.40 -14.04 23.14
C ALA A 203 -6.40 -13.18 23.95
N PHE A 204 -6.93 -12.11 23.38
CA PHE A 204 -7.94 -11.26 24.02
C PHE A 204 -9.27 -12.00 24.21
N ARG A 205 -9.66 -12.85 23.26
CA ARG A 205 -10.85 -13.71 23.38
C ARG A 205 -10.71 -14.66 24.57
N ILE A 206 -9.56 -15.32 24.70
CA ILE A 206 -9.28 -16.23 25.82
C ILE A 206 -9.27 -15.46 27.15
N GLY A 207 -8.58 -14.32 27.20
CA GLY A 207 -8.52 -13.47 28.40
C GLY A 207 -9.90 -12.99 28.86
N ARG A 208 -10.77 -12.61 27.91
CA ARG A 208 -12.16 -12.25 28.22
C ARG A 208 -12.93 -13.43 28.82
N ASN A 209 -12.83 -14.62 28.23
CA ASN A 209 -13.53 -15.81 28.74
C ASN A 209 -13.11 -16.12 30.18
N LEU A 210 -11.81 -16.04 30.48
CA LEU A 210 -11.28 -16.23 31.83
C LEU A 210 -11.79 -15.18 32.83
N LYS A 211 -11.92 -13.91 32.40
CA LYS A 211 -12.50 -12.84 33.22
C LYS A 211 -13.96 -13.14 33.57
N VAL A 212 -14.76 -13.53 32.59
CA VAL A 212 -16.18 -13.87 32.77
C VAL A 212 -16.35 -15.09 33.68
N GLU A 213 -15.52 -16.13 33.50
CA GLU A 213 -15.54 -17.32 34.37
C GLU A 213 -15.14 -16.98 35.82
N GLY A 214 -14.13 -16.13 36.01
CA GLY A 214 -13.70 -15.68 37.34
C GLY A 214 -14.73 -14.81 38.06
N GLU A 215 -15.45 -13.96 37.34
CA GLU A 215 -16.54 -13.12 37.89
C GLU A 215 -17.80 -13.96 38.21
N GLY A 216 -18.01 -15.09 37.53
CA GLY A 216 -19.15 -15.99 37.75
C GLY A 216 -19.03 -16.94 38.95
N ILE A 217 -17.89 -16.97 39.63
CA ILE A 217 -17.62 -17.84 40.81
C ILE A 217 -17.90 -17.13 42.15
N ILE A 218 -18.30 -15.84 42.12
CA ILE A 218 -18.59 -15.02 43.31
C ILE A 218 -20.08 -15.06 43.68
#